data_AF-A0A661DF73-F1
#
_entry.id   AF-A0A661DF73-F1
#
_cell.length_a   1.000
_cell.length_b   1.000
_cell.length_c   1.000
_cell.angle_alpha   90.00
_cell.angle_beta   90.00
_cell.angle_gamma   90.00
#
_symmetry.space_group_name_H-M   'P 1'
#
loop_
_entity.id
_entity.type
_entity.pdbx_description
1 polymer ?
#
loop_
_entity_poly.entity_id
_entity_poly.type
_entity_poly.pdbx_seq_one_letter_code
_entity_poly.pdbx_strand_id
1 'polypeptide(L)'
;MTEKTDFNDWGNHRYFPISQFYKNHFGEKVYKVSVSIAESCPNRQPNSRMPLCIFCDEWGSAAYHLERDKALKEQIIINRDKIARRYRANKFLVYFQSYTNTFDRVVELQQRFDT
;
A
#
# COMPACT_ATOMS: atom_id res chain seq x y z
N MET A 1 23.60 -12.03 -21.74
CA MET A 1 23.50 -13.17 -20.80
C MET A 1 22.52 -12.76 -19.71
N THR A 2 21.27 -13.20 -19.80
CA THR A 2 20.30 -13.03 -18.71
C THR A 2 20.65 -14.03 -17.63
N GLU A 3 21.19 -13.57 -16.51
CA GLU A 3 21.32 -14.38 -15.30
C GLU A 3 19.95 -14.92 -14.94
N LYS A 4 19.77 -16.24 -15.07
CA LYS A 4 18.59 -16.91 -14.54
C LYS A 4 18.71 -16.86 -13.03
N THR A 5 18.01 -15.91 -12.40
CA THR A 5 17.88 -15.87 -10.95
C THR A 5 17.18 -17.16 -10.53
N ASP A 6 17.89 -18.03 -9.82
CA ASP A 6 17.30 -19.26 -9.30
C ASP A 6 16.30 -18.89 -8.20
N PHE A 7 15.01 -19.12 -8.48
CA PHE A 7 13.91 -18.81 -7.56
C PHE A 7 13.76 -19.85 -6.43
N ASN A 8 14.62 -20.87 -6.37
CA ASN A 8 14.55 -21.94 -5.38
C ASN A 8 15.34 -21.69 -4.09
N ASP A 9 16.04 -20.57 -3.94
CA ASP A 9 16.62 -20.18 -2.64
C ASP A 9 15.62 -19.36 -1.83
N TRP A 10 14.84 -20.03 -0.97
CA TRP A 10 13.81 -19.42 -0.12
C TRP A 10 14.43 -18.93 1.21
N GLY A 11 15.76 -19.03 1.36
CA GLY A 11 16.44 -18.92 2.63
C GLY A 11 15.86 -19.88 3.67
N ASN A 12 15.94 -19.50 4.95
CA ASN A 12 15.34 -20.24 6.06
C ASN A 12 13.85 -19.92 6.27
N HIS A 13 13.13 -19.54 5.21
CA HIS A 13 11.71 -19.18 5.28
C HIS A 13 10.82 -20.33 4.81
N ARG A 14 9.64 -20.49 5.44
CA ARG A 14 8.65 -21.50 5.06
C ARG A 14 7.91 -21.17 3.74
N TYR A 15 8.03 -19.94 3.27
CA TYR A 15 7.41 -19.43 2.05
C TYR A 15 8.35 -18.43 1.38
N PHE A 16 8.26 -18.30 0.06
CA PHE A 16 9.07 -17.34 -0.69
C PHE A 16 8.59 -15.91 -0.37
N PRO A 17 9.39 -15.08 0.33
CA PRO A 17 8.91 -13.77 0.77
C PRO A 17 8.78 -12.81 -0.41
N ILE A 18 7.66 -12.10 -0.50
CA ILE A 18 7.46 -11.07 -1.55
C ILE A 18 8.55 -9.98 -1.51
N SER A 19 9.12 -9.69 -0.34
CA SER A 19 10.26 -8.78 -0.21
C SER A 19 11.52 -9.30 -0.89
N GLN A 20 11.72 -10.62 -0.89
CA GLN A 20 12.82 -11.27 -1.60
C GLN A 20 12.55 -11.27 -3.11
N PHE A 21 11.33 -11.61 -3.53
CA PHE A 21 10.91 -11.47 -4.93
C PHE A 21 11.22 -10.06 -5.46
N TYR A 22 10.79 -9.01 -4.76
CA TYR A 22 11.04 -7.63 -5.15
C TYR A 22 12.53 -7.28 -5.13
N LYS A 23 13.29 -7.74 -4.14
CA LYS A 23 14.74 -7.49 -4.11
C LYS A 23 15.44 -8.12 -5.31
N ASN A 24 15.08 -9.35 -5.65
CA ASN A 24 15.65 -10.06 -6.80
C ASN A 24 15.25 -9.40 -8.13
N HIS A 25 13.99 -8.98 -8.26
CA HIS A 25 13.47 -8.40 -9.48
C HIS A 25 13.93 -6.95 -9.71
N PHE A 26 14.05 -6.14 -8.66
CA PHE A 26 14.36 -4.71 -8.74
C PHE A 26 15.79 -4.35 -8.29
N GLY A 27 16.59 -5.34 -7.88
CA GLY A 27 17.99 -5.18 -7.46
C GLY A 27 18.20 -4.65 -6.04
N GLU A 28 17.16 -4.15 -5.37
CA GLU A 28 17.22 -3.64 -4.00
C GLU A 28 15.87 -3.74 -3.27
N LYS A 29 15.86 -3.44 -1.97
CA LYS A 29 14.66 -3.54 -1.15
C LYS A 29 13.62 -2.50 -1.57
N VAL A 30 12.42 -2.97 -1.91
CA VAL A 30 11.26 -2.13 -2.24
C VAL A 30 10.43 -1.86 -0.98
N TYR A 31 10.07 -0.59 -0.77
CA TYR A 31 9.26 -0.14 0.36
C TYR A 31 7.85 0.25 -0.07
N LYS A 32 6.84 -0.16 0.71
CA LYS A 32 5.44 0.18 0.44
C LYS A 32 5.16 1.62 0.85
N VAL A 33 4.65 2.43 -0.08
CA VAL A 33 4.15 3.79 0.16
C VAL A 33 2.64 3.71 0.28
N SER A 34 2.15 3.78 1.52
CA SER A 34 0.72 3.59 1.78
C SER A 34 -0.06 4.84 1.44
N VAL A 35 -1.18 4.69 0.74
CA VAL A 35 -2.08 5.77 0.30
C VAL A 35 -3.54 5.36 0.49
N SER A 36 -4.41 6.36 0.62
CA SER A 36 -5.85 6.17 0.77
C SER A 36 -6.59 7.04 -0.24
N ILE A 37 -7.57 6.46 -0.94
CA ILE A 37 -8.38 7.16 -1.95
C ILE A 37 -9.87 7.19 -1.62
N ALA A 38 -10.26 6.56 -0.52
CA ALA A 38 -11.64 6.53 -0.06
C ALA A 38 -11.71 6.87 1.44
N GLU A 39 -12.85 7.40 1.83
CA GLU A 39 -13.02 8.01 3.15
C GLU A 39 -13.49 7.03 4.23
N SER A 40 -14.06 5.89 3.85
CA SER A 40 -14.66 4.95 4.80
C SER A 40 -14.79 3.52 4.23
N CYS A 41 -15.29 2.58 5.02
CA CYS A 41 -15.63 1.22 4.60
C CYS A 41 -17.10 0.89 4.92
N PRO A 42 -17.67 -0.21 4.39
CA PRO A 42 -19.06 -0.59 4.61
C PRO A 42 -19.37 -0.82 6.09
N ASN A 43 -18.38 -1.18 6.91
CA ASN A 43 -18.57 -1.40 8.35
C ASN A 43 -18.52 -0.10 9.17
N ARG A 44 -18.13 1.04 8.57
CA ARG A 44 -17.94 2.34 9.24
C ARG A 44 -18.96 3.41 8.84
N GLN A 45 -19.77 3.15 7.81
CA GLN A 45 -20.80 4.10 7.42
C GLN A 45 -21.92 4.17 8.48
N PRO A 46 -22.49 5.37 8.76
CA PRO A 46 -23.53 5.55 9.78
C PRO A 46 -24.78 4.68 9.61
N ASN A 47 -25.06 4.23 8.38
CA ASN A 47 -26.19 3.39 8.02
C ASN A 47 -25.80 1.91 7.81
N SER A 48 -24.59 1.50 8.22
CA SER A 48 -24.17 0.12 8.13
C SER A 48 -25.00 -0.77 9.05
N ARG A 49 -25.47 -1.90 8.51
CA ARG A 49 -26.05 -2.98 9.32
C ARG A 49 -24.98 -3.88 9.94
N MET A 50 -23.71 -3.69 9.57
CA MET A 50 -22.60 -4.50 10.07
C MET A 50 -21.93 -3.83 11.29
N PRO A 51 -21.54 -4.62 12.30
CA PRO A 51 -20.75 -4.08 13.41
C PRO A 51 -19.38 -3.60 12.92
N LEU A 52 -18.83 -2.60 13.61
CA LEU A 52 -17.46 -2.16 13.40
C LEU A 52 -16.48 -3.32 13.60
N CYS A 53 -15.45 -3.40 12.76
CA CYS A 53 -14.36 -4.37 12.96
C CYS A 53 -13.68 -4.10 14.29
N ILE A 54 -13.63 -5.10 15.17
CA ILE A 54 -13.05 -5.00 16.53
C ILE A 54 -11.57 -4.61 16.54
N PHE A 55 -10.86 -4.83 15.43
CA PHE A 55 -9.44 -4.54 15.27
C PHE A 55 -9.16 -3.19 14.61
N CYS A 56 -10.19 -2.48 14.13
CA CYS A 56 -9.99 -1.21 13.45
C CYS A 56 -9.87 -0.07 14.47
N ASP A 57 -8.80 0.71 14.37
CA ASP A 57 -8.62 1.97 15.12
C ASP A 57 -9.59 3.06 14.66
N GLU A 58 -9.56 4.25 15.27
CA GLU A 58 -10.44 5.37 14.91
C GLU A 58 -10.34 5.76 13.41
N TRP A 59 -9.23 5.47 12.75
CA TRP A 59 -8.96 5.73 11.33
C TRP A 59 -9.14 4.49 10.43
N GLY A 60 -9.63 3.38 10.99
CA GLY A 60 -9.77 2.06 10.36
C GLY A 60 -8.48 1.52 9.76
N SER A 61 -7.39 1.67 10.51
CA SER A 61 -6.07 1.12 10.20
C SER A 61 -5.42 1.75 8.97
N ALA A 62 -5.81 2.99 8.64
CA ALA A 62 -5.17 3.79 7.60
C ALA A 62 -3.75 4.20 8.03
N ALA A 63 -2.74 3.71 7.32
CA ALA A 63 -1.39 4.24 7.50
C ALA A 63 -1.34 5.68 6.98
N TYR A 64 -0.77 6.58 7.78
CA TYR A 64 -0.67 8.02 7.48
C TYR A 64 -2.02 8.73 7.33
N HIS A 65 -2.94 8.50 8.27
CA HIS A 65 -4.27 9.15 8.31
C HIS A 65 -4.23 10.68 8.19
N LEU A 66 -3.15 11.36 8.59
CA LEU A 66 -2.99 12.82 8.45
C LEU A 66 -2.93 13.31 7.00
N GLU A 67 -2.57 12.45 6.05
CA GLU A 67 -2.42 12.81 4.64
C GLU A 67 -3.66 12.44 3.81
N ARG A 68 -4.66 11.80 4.43
CA ARG A 68 -5.81 11.19 3.71
C ARG A 68 -6.64 12.17 2.88
N ASP A 69 -6.71 13.43 3.33
CA ASP A 69 -7.51 14.47 2.69
C ASP A 69 -6.74 15.21 1.57
N LYS A 70 -5.48 14.83 1.34
CA LYS A 70 -4.65 15.38 0.27
C LYS A 70 -4.86 14.64 -1.04
N ALA A 71 -4.52 15.28 -2.15
CA ALA A 71 -4.56 14.63 -3.45
C ALA A 71 -3.63 13.40 -3.46
N LEU A 72 -4.02 12.34 -4.18
CA LEU A 72 -3.27 11.07 -4.22
C LEU A 72 -1.77 11.27 -4.49
N LYS A 73 -1.43 12.12 -5.46
CA LYS A 73 -0.04 12.44 -5.80
C LYS A 73 0.73 13.06 -4.63
N GLU A 74 0.08 13.93 -3.85
CA GLU A 74 0.69 14.54 -2.67
C GLU A 74 0.90 13.51 -1.56
N GLN A 75 -0.06 12.61 -1.34
CA GLN A 75 0.08 11.49 -0.41
C GLN A 75 1.30 10.63 -0.76
N ILE A 76 1.45 10.27 -2.04
CA ILE A 76 2.58 9.48 -2.55
C ILE A 76 3.89 10.20 -2.23
N ILE A 77 4.02 11.49 -2.57
CA ILE A 77 5.26 12.25 -2.38
C ILE A 77 5.61 12.34 -0.88
N ILE A 78 4.66 12.77 -0.04
CA ILE A 78 4.88 12.97 1.39
C ILE A 78 5.28 11.66 2.07
N ASN A 79 4.54 10.57 1.81
CA ASN A 79 4.79 9.29 2.45
C ASN A 79 6.08 8.63 1.92
N ARG A 80 6.35 8.73 0.62
CA ARG A 80 7.63 8.31 0.02
C ARG A 80 8.79 9.03 0.69
N ASP A 81 8.73 10.35 0.83
CA ASP A 81 9.84 11.15 1.37
C ASP A 81 10.09 10.87 2.86
N LYS A 82 9.04 10.56 3.63
CA LYS A 82 9.16 10.08 5.01
C LYS A 82 9.89 8.73 5.05
N ILE A 83 9.50 7.78 4.19
CA ILE A 83 10.11 6.44 4.11
C ILE A 83 11.55 6.51 3.60
N ALA A 84 11.81 7.30 2.56
CA ALA A 84 13.12 7.53 1.97
C ALA A 84 14.11 8.04 3.02
N ARG A 85 13.73 9.07 3.79
CA ARG A 85 14.58 9.63 4.85
C ARG A 85 14.81 8.64 5.99
N ARG A 86 13.77 7.93 6.43
CA ARG A 86 13.87 7.00 7.57
C ARG A 86 14.71 5.76 7.26
N TYR A 87 14.55 5.20 6.07
CA TYR A 87 15.12 3.90 5.70
C TYR A 87 16.19 3.96 4.62
N ARG A 88 16.55 5.16 4.14
CA ARG A 88 17.45 5.37 2.98
C ARG A 88 17.01 4.55 1.77
N ALA A 89 15.69 4.52 1.55
CA ALA A 89 15.05 3.72 0.50
C ALA A 89 15.11 4.44 -0.86
N ASN A 90 15.37 3.69 -1.93
CA ASN A 90 15.37 4.21 -3.30
C ASN A 90 14.29 3.60 -4.21
N LYS A 91 13.67 2.49 -3.79
CA LYS A 91 12.58 1.83 -4.54
C LYS A 91 11.31 1.76 -3.71
N PHE A 92 10.20 2.02 -4.39
CA PHE A 92 8.91 2.19 -3.76
C PHE A 92 7.82 1.46 -4.54
N LEU A 93 6.81 0.97 -3.81
CA LEU A 93 5.58 0.42 -4.35
C LEU A 93 4.41 1.18 -3.75
N VAL A 94 3.58 1.80 -4.58
CA VAL A 94 2.34 2.44 -4.09
C VAL A 94 1.41 1.34 -3.57
N TYR A 95 0.92 1.51 -2.34
CA TYR A 95 0.09 0.54 -1.65
C TYR A 95 -1.22 1.17 -1.19
N PHE A 96 -2.29 0.84 -1.89
CA PHE A 96 -3.65 1.28 -1.58
C PHE A 96 -4.18 0.50 -0.37
N GLN A 97 -3.99 1.02 0.84
CA GLN A 97 -4.10 0.21 2.07
C GLN A 97 -5.53 0.07 2.61
N SER A 98 -6.23 1.18 2.83
CA SER A 98 -7.56 1.18 3.48
C SER A 98 -8.57 1.92 2.62
N TYR A 99 -9.79 1.37 2.56
CA TYR A 99 -10.97 1.95 1.91
C TYR A 99 -10.95 1.97 0.38
N THR A 100 -9.79 1.74 -0.21
CA THR A 100 -9.39 2.23 -1.54
C THR A 100 -10.19 1.73 -2.74
N ASN A 101 -11.06 0.74 -2.60
CA ASN A 101 -11.86 0.22 -3.70
C ASN A 101 -13.35 0.10 -3.40
N THR A 102 -13.78 0.44 -2.18
CA THR A 102 -15.07 -0.04 -1.69
C THR A 102 -16.26 0.77 -2.22
N PHE A 103 -16.06 2.05 -2.53
CA PHE A 103 -17.14 2.96 -2.95
C PHE A 103 -16.91 3.65 -4.29
N ASP A 104 -15.76 3.42 -4.91
CA ASP A 104 -15.46 4.06 -6.19
C ASP A 104 -15.95 3.22 -7.37
N ARG A 105 -16.33 3.92 -8.44
CA ARG A 105 -16.64 3.28 -9.72
C ARG A 105 -15.36 2.80 -10.37
N VAL A 106 -15.43 1.71 -11.13
CA VAL A 106 -14.26 1.12 -11.83
C VAL A 106 -13.49 2.16 -12.66
N VAL A 107 -14.20 3.06 -13.35
CA VAL A 107 -13.57 4.13 -14.16
C VAL A 107 -12.72 5.08 -13.31
N GLU A 108 -13.23 5.47 -12.13
CA GLU A 108 -12.51 6.34 -11.19
C GLU A 108 -11.29 5.63 -10.61
N LEU A 109 -11.42 4.34 -10.26
CA LEU A 109 -10.31 3.52 -9.78
C LEU A 109 -9.20 3.39 -10.83
N GLN A 110 -9.58 3.20 -12.10
CA GLN A 110 -8.62 3.11 -13.19
C GLN A 110 -7.82 4.41 -13.34
N GLN A 111 -8.50 5.57 -13.36
CA GLN A 111 -7.82 6.86 -13.42
C GLN A 111 -6.83 7.07 -12.27
N ARG A 112 -7.19 6.65 -11.06
CA ARG A 112 -6.33 6.75 -9.86
C ARG A 112 -5.15 5.78 -9.89
N PHE A 113 -5.30 4.61 -10.51
CA PHE A 113 -4.24 3.60 -10.61
C PHE A 113 -3.25 3.87 -11.74
N ASP A 114 -3.71 4.52 -12.81
CA ASP A 114 -2.88 4.90 -13.95
C ASP A 114 -2.15 6.26 -13.75
N THR A 115 -2.31 6.87 -12.56
CA THR A 115 -1.63 8.12 -12.15
C THR A 115 -0.16 7.88 -11.76
#